data_AF-A0A8T6ZZ76-F1
#
_entry.id   AF-A0A8T6ZZ76-F1
#
_cell.length_a   1.000
_cell.length_b   1.000
_cell.length_c   1.000
_cell.angle_alpha   90.00
_cell.angle_beta   90.00
_cell.angle_gamma   90.00
#
_symmetry.space_group_name_H-M   'P 1'
#
loop_
_entity.id
_entity.type
_entity.pdbx_description
1 polymer ?
#
loop_
_entity_poly.entity_id
_entity_poly.type
_entity_poly.pdbx_seq_one_letter_code
_entity_poly.pdbx_strand_id
1 'polypeptide(L)'
;MDMIYAVLALLILLAVLAGIGFLIYLLVRKIQQSSTNTMTNTENMDSDNSAGKQVKSMNDTLTIRAMIVGVIALVMLIPLVMMQGVVDERNGLYSNVLHDIANTWGGQQLLQGPVLVVPFVEKHVSKETIKDDNGVEKIKTKTKYLTKYAIHLPKDLSIEVNLAEQHRKRGIYKSLVYEAELSLAGSFDKLDIHSMSDHIHRIDWDKAYIVLGLSDTRAINEVS
;
A
#
# COMPACT_ATOMS: atom_id res chain seq x y z
N MET A 1 -1.50 11.83 -4.88
CA MET A 1 -0.49 11.80 -5.96
C MET A 1 -0.68 12.96 -6.92
N ASP A 2 -1.91 13.26 -7.35
CA ASP A 2 -2.19 14.40 -8.26
C ASP A 2 -1.70 15.77 -7.78
N MET A 3 -1.80 16.06 -6.48
CA MET A 3 -1.28 17.32 -5.93
C MET A 3 0.25 17.44 -6.04
N ILE A 4 0.99 16.34 -6.00
CA ILE A 4 2.46 16.35 -6.08
C ILE A 4 2.89 16.70 -7.50
N TYR A 5 2.27 16.11 -8.53
CA TYR A 5 2.57 16.47 -9.91
C TYR A 5 2.11 17.89 -10.24
N ALA A 6 0.97 18.34 -9.71
CA ALA A 6 0.50 19.70 -9.89
C ALA A 6 1.49 20.73 -9.30
N VAL A 7 2.02 20.45 -8.10
CA VAL A 7 3.03 21.31 -7.45
C VAL A 7 4.37 21.25 -8.18
N LEU A 8 4.81 20.07 -8.64
CA LEU A 8 6.05 19.91 -9.41
C LEU A 8 5.97 20.60 -10.78
N ALA A 9 4.83 20.48 -11.47
CA ALA A 9 4.56 21.19 -12.72
C ALA A 9 4.54 22.70 -12.52
N LEU A 10 3.93 23.18 -11.43
CA LEU A 10 3.93 24.60 -11.06
C LEU A 10 5.34 25.11 -10.74
N LEU A 11 6.17 24.30 -10.06
CA LEU A 11 7.58 24.62 -9.80
C LEU A 11 8.42 24.67 -11.07
N ILE A 12 8.22 23.75 -12.01
CA ILE A 12 8.90 23.76 -13.31
C ILE A 12 8.45 24.97 -14.12
N LEU A 13 7.17 25.31 -14.11
CA LEU A 13 6.64 26.49 -14.78
C LEU A 13 7.20 27.78 -14.19
N LEU A 14 7.34 27.86 -12.86
CA LEU A 14 8.03 28.95 -12.17
C LEU A 14 9.52 29.02 -12.53
N ALA A 15 10.20 27.87 -12.60
CA ALA A 15 11.62 27.81 -12.97
C ALA A 15 11.84 28.25 -14.43
N VAL A 16 10.93 27.88 -15.33
CA VAL A 16 10.94 28.32 -16.73
C VAL A 16 10.66 29.81 -16.82
N LEU A 17 9.66 30.33 -16.10
CA LEU A 17 9.36 31.77 -16.04
C LEU A 17 10.52 32.59 -15.45
N ALA A 18 11.14 32.12 -14.38
CA ALA A 18 12.32 32.74 -13.78
C ALA A 18 13.52 32.70 -14.73
N GLY A 19 13.72 31.57 -15.41
CA GLY A 19 14.74 31.41 -16.45
C GLY A 19 14.55 32.41 -17.58
N ILE A 20 13.34 32.53 -18.13
CA ILE A 20 12.96 33.50 -19.17
C ILE A 20 13.09 34.95 -18.67
N GLY A 21 12.66 35.24 -17.45
CA GLY A 21 12.79 36.58 -16.86
C GLY A 21 14.25 37.00 -16.69
N PHE A 22 15.10 36.10 -16.21
CA PHE A 22 16.54 36.30 -16.11
C PHE A 22 17.20 36.49 -17.48
N LEU A 23 16.69 35.77 -18.49
CA LEU A 23 17.08 35.87 -19.89
C LEU A 23 16.82 37.28 -20.45
N ILE A 24 15.60 37.78 -20.26
CA ILE A 24 15.17 39.12 -20.68
C ILE A 24 15.99 40.19 -19.95
N TYR A 25 16.18 40.03 -18.64
CA TYR A 25 16.97 40.95 -17.82
C TYR A 25 18.41 41.10 -18.33
N LEU A 26 19.08 39.99 -18.67
CA LEU A 26 20.43 40.04 -19.22
C LEU A 26 20.49 40.64 -20.64
N LEU A 27 19.47 40.40 -21.47
CA LEU A 27 19.36 40.98 -22.82
C LEU A 27 19.20 42.51 -22.76
N VAL A 28 18.32 42.99 -21.86
CA VAL A 28 18.12 44.42 -21.62
C VAL A 28 19.40 45.06 -21.06
N ARG A 29 20.03 44.44 -20.06
CA ARG A 29 21.29 44.91 -19.49
C ARG A 29 22.39 45.01 -20.55
N LYS A 30 22.45 44.06 -21.48
CA LYS A 30 23.42 44.06 -22.58
C LYS A 30 23.17 45.16 -23.61
N ILE A 31 21.91 45.41 -23.99
CA ILE A 31 21.55 46.51 -24.91
C ILE A 31 21.97 47.86 -24.31
N GLN A 32 21.78 48.04 -23.00
CA GLN A 32 22.13 49.27 -22.30
C GLN A 32 23.65 49.53 -22.24
N GLN A 33 24.45 48.47 -22.12
CA GLN A 33 25.91 48.56 -22.11
C GLN A 33 26.52 48.79 -23.51
N SER A 34 25.82 48.38 -24.57
CA SER A 34 26.27 48.63 -25.96
C SER A 34 26.07 50.07 -26.41
N SER A 35 25.11 50.81 -25.83
CA SER A 35 24.82 52.21 -26.20
C SER A 35 25.76 53.21 -25.54
N THR A 36 26.43 52.87 -24.45
CA THR A 36 27.37 53.75 -23.73
C THR A 36 28.74 53.84 -24.39
N ASN A 37 29.12 52.83 -25.19
CA ASN A 37 30.41 52.82 -25.90
C ASN A 37 30.40 53.65 -27.20
N THR A 38 29.26 54.19 -27.62
CA THR A 38 29.14 54.96 -28.88
C THR A 38 29.23 56.47 -28.71
N MET A 39 29.22 57.00 -27.48
CA MET A 39 29.22 58.46 -27.24
C MET A 39 30.57 59.06 -26.84
N THR A 40 31.65 58.28 -26.75
CA THR A 40 32.99 58.80 -26.41
C THR A 40 33.96 58.85 -27.59
N ASN A 41 33.51 58.54 -28.82
CA ASN A 41 34.41 58.35 -29.96
C ASN A 41 34.10 59.25 -31.18
N THR A 42 33.65 60.50 -30.94
CA THR A 42 33.45 61.51 -32.02
C THR A 42 34.38 62.73 -31.93
N GLU A 43 35.29 62.80 -30.95
CA GLU A 43 36.38 63.78 -30.98
C GLU A 43 37.71 63.05 -31.20
N ASN A 44 38.17 63.07 -32.46
CA ASN A 44 39.55 62.92 -32.97
C ASN A 44 39.57 62.11 -34.27
N MET A 45 39.38 62.79 -35.40
CA MET A 45 39.88 62.35 -36.70
C MET A 45 41.19 63.09 -36.96
N ASP A 46 42.31 62.39 -36.95
CA ASP A 46 43.07 62.15 -38.18
C ASP A 46 44.40 61.40 -37.98
N SER A 47 44.72 60.64 -39.02
CA SER A 47 46.01 60.10 -39.44
C SER A 47 46.45 58.71 -38.93
N ASP A 48 46.30 57.76 -39.86
CA ASP A 48 47.27 56.74 -40.28
C ASP A 48 48.00 55.91 -39.19
N ASN A 49 47.53 54.67 -38.96
CA ASN A 49 48.37 53.51 -39.27
C ASN A 49 47.66 52.16 -39.13
N SER A 50 48.25 51.23 -39.86
CA SER A 50 48.10 49.78 -39.90
C SER A 50 47.96 49.03 -38.56
N ALA A 51 47.54 47.77 -38.70
CA ALA A 51 47.61 46.67 -37.74
C ALA A 51 46.53 46.62 -36.64
N GLY A 52 45.40 46.03 -37.02
CA GLY A 52 44.88 44.84 -36.36
C GLY A 52 44.84 44.87 -34.83
N LYS A 53 43.72 45.34 -34.27
CA LYS A 53 43.25 44.83 -32.98
C LYS A 53 41.73 44.94 -32.88
N GLN A 54 41.05 44.11 -33.67
CA GLN A 54 39.70 43.69 -33.32
C GLN A 54 39.80 42.75 -32.11
N VAL A 55 39.84 43.32 -30.91
CA VAL A 55 39.59 42.56 -29.68
C VAL A 55 38.10 42.25 -29.66
N LYS A 56 37.75 41.16 -30.36
CA LYS A 56 36.43 40.54 -30.35
C LYS A 56 36.11 40.18 -28.90
N SER A 57 35.08 40.80 -28.33
CA SER A 57 34.53 40.51 -27.00
C SER A 57 34.21 39.01 -26.88
N MET A 58 35.10 38.25 -26.22
CA MET A 58 34.97 36.80 -26.06
C MET A 58 33.89 36.41 -25.03
N ASN A 59 33.42 37.38 -24.23
CA ASN A 59 32.45 37.17 -23.14
C ASN A 59 31.00 37.09 -23.65
N ASP A 60 30.72 37.67 -24.82
CA ASP A 60 29.36 37.70 -25.38
C ASP A 60 28.89 36.33 -25.88
N THR A 61 29.82 35.54 -26.42
CA THR A 61 29.54 34.20 -26.93
C THR A 61 29.38 33.15 -25.84
N LEU A 62 30.12 33.28 -24.73
CA LEU A 62 30.08 32.29 -23.65
C LEU A 62 28.77 32.34 -22.88
N THR A 63 28.30 33.53 -22.52
CA THR A 63 27.04 33.74 -21.79
C THR A 63 25.82 33.32 -22.64
N ILE A 64 25.81 33.63 -23.93
CA ILE A 64 24.73 33.20 -24.85
C ILE A 64 24.72 31.66 -24.99
N ARG A 65 25.88 31.01 -25.10
CA ARG A 65 25.95 29.54 -25.17
C ARG A 65 25.47 28.89 -23.87
N ALA A 66 25.91 29.39 -22.72
CA ALA A 66 25.46 28.89 -21.41
C ALA A 66 23.93 29.05 -21.22
N MET A 67 23.38 30.13 -21.72
CA MET A 67 21.94 30.41 -21.69
C MET A 67 21.14 29.44 -22.57
N ILE A 68 21.60 29.17 -23.79
CA ILE A 68 20.97 28.16 -24.67
C ILE A 68 20.98 26.79 -24.00
N VAL A 69 22.10 26.41 -23.38
CA VAL A 69 22.20 25.14 -22.64
C VAL A 69 21.22 25.11 -21.45
N GLY A 70 21.09 26.21 -20.70
CA GLY A 70 20.13 26.31 -19.59
C GLY A 70 18.68 26.18 -20.05
N VAL A 71 18.30 26.81 -21.16
CA VAL A 71 16.95 26.69 -21.73
C VAL A 71 16.68 25.26 -22.20
N ILE A 72 17.63 24.62 -22.89
CA ILE A 72 17.49 23.22 -23.31
C ILE A 72 17.34 22.29 -22.10
N ALA A 73 18.13 22.51 -21.04
CA ALA A 73 18.02 21.75 -19.79
C ALA A 73 16.65 21.91 -19.12
N LEU A 74 16.10 23.14 -19.09
CA LEU A 74 14.76 23.40 -18.57
C LEU A 74 13.68 22.70 -19.41
N VAL A 75 13.79 22.74 -20.74
CA VAL A 75 12.86 22.04 -21.63
C VAL A 75 12.93 20.51 -21.40
N MET A 76 14.12 19.96 -21.14
CA MET A 76 14.32 18.54 -20.83
C MET A 76 13.74 18.10 -19.47
N LEU A 77 13.48 19.02 -18.53
CA LEU A 77 12.79 18.67 -17.29
C LEU A 77 11.33 18.28 -17.51
N ILE A 78 10.68 18.84 -18.53
CA ILE A 78 9.28 18.54 -18.87
C ILE A 78 9.09 17.05 -19.20
N PRO A 79 9.80 16.45 -20.19
CA PRO A 79 9.65 15.03 -20.50
C PRO A 79 10.11 14.13 -19.34
N LEU A 80 11.06 14.56 -18.51
CA LEU A 80 11.49 13.80 -17.34
C LEU A 80 10.35 13.65 -16.32
N VAL A 81 9.64 14.73 -16.01
CA VAL A 81 8.50 14.68 -15.09
C VAL A 81 7.31 13.94 -15.69
N MET A 82 7.04 14.10 -16.99
CA MET A 82 6.02 13.33 -17.66
C MET A 82 6.30 11.82 -17.60
N MET A 83 7.57 11.43 -17.76
CA MET A 83 7.98 10.03 -17.67
C MET A 83 7.72 9.44 -16.28
N GLN A 84 8.00 10.18 -15.22
CA GLN A 84 7.67 9.76 -13.85
C GLN A 84 6.17 9.54 -13.67
N GLY A 85 5.33 10.46 -14.18
CA GLY A 85 3.87 10.31 -14.14
C GLY A 85 3.38 9.01 -14.82
N VAL A 86 3.94 8.67 -15.99
CA VAL A 86 3.62 7.41 -16.68
C VAL A 86 4.07 6.18 -15.90
N VAL A 87 5.23 6.23 -15.25
CA VAL A 87 5.72 5.12 -14.42
C VAL A 87 4.81 4.90 -13.22
N ASP A 88 4.39 5.97 -12.56
CA ASP A 88 3.53 5.90 -11.38
C ASP A 88 2.11 5.43 -11.75
N GLU A 89 1.57 5.87 -12.88
CA GLU A 89 0.32 5.35 -13.43
C GLU A 89 0.42 3.84 -13.71
N ARG A 90 1.52 3.39 -14.33
CA ARG A 90 1.76 1.96 -14.59
C ARG A 90 1.86 1.14 -13.31
N ASN A 91 2.53 1.67 -12.28
CA ASN A 91 2.61 1.02 -10.96
C ASN A 91 1.22 0.92 -10.32
N GLY A 92 0.42 1.99 -10.38
CA GLY A 92 -0.95 2.01 -9.88
C GLY A 92 -1.85 1.00 -10.61
N LEU A 93 -1.81 0.97 -11.94
CA LEU A 93 -2.55 0.00 -12.75
C LEU A 93 -2.11 -1.43 -12.46
N TYR A 94 -0.82 -1.69 -12.31
CA TYR A 94 -0.31 -3.02 -11.95
C TYR A 94 -0.84 -3.47 -10.58
N SER A 95 -0.80 -2.60 -9.57
CA SER A 95 -1.34 -2.88 -8.24
C SER A 95 -2.84 -3.19 -8.28
N ASN A 96 -3.62 -2.40 -9.03
CA ASN A 96 -5.06 -2.62 -9.20
C ASN A 96 -5.34 -3.96 -9.89
N VAL A 97 -4.54 -4.32 -10.91
CA VAL A 97 -4.67 -5.64 -11.56
C VAL A 97 -4.36 -6.77 -10.59
N LEU A 98 -3.32 -6.63 -9.76
CA LEU A 98 -3.00 -7.62 -8.73
C LEU A 98 -4.15 -7.80 -7.74
N HIS A 99 -4.75 -6.68 -7.30
CA HIS A 99 -5.89 -6.69 -6.39
C HIS A 99 -7.13 -7.34 -7.01
N ASP A 100 -7.41 -7.06 -8.28
CA ASP A 100 -8.54 -7.66 -8.99
C ASP A 100 -8.36 -9.17 -9.21
N ILE A 101 -7.13 -9.61 -9.49
CA ILE A 101 -6.79 -11.04 -9.55
C ILE A 101 -6.98 -11.67 -8.16
N ALA A 102 -6.46 -11.04 -7.11
CA ALA A 102 -6.61 -11.50 -5.73
C ALA A 102 -8.09 -11.57 -5.28
N ASN A 103 -8.94 -10.65 -5.74
CA ASN A 103 -10.38 -10.69 -5.44
C ASN A 103 -11.11 -11.87 -6.07
N THR A 104 -10.54 -12.46 -7.13
CA THR A 104 -11.11 -13.63 -7.82
C THR A 104 -10.45 -14.95 -7.37
N TRP A 105 -9.16 -14.93 -7.05
CA TRP A 105 -8.35 -16.11 -6.73
C TRP A 105 -8.05 -16.27 -5.24
N GLY A 106 -8.43 -15.30 -4.42
CA GLY A 106 -7.96 -15.17 -3.04
C GLY A 106 -6.67 -14.35 -2.96
N GLY A 107 -6.60 -13.49 -1.94
CA GLY A 107 -5.37 -12.78 -1.60
C GLY A 107 -4.38 -13.68 -0.86
N GLN A 108 -3.49 -13.06 -0.09
CA GLN A 108 -2.62 -13.79 0.83
C GLN A 108 -3.45 -14.64 1.79
N GLN A 109 -3.15 -15.94 1.86
CA GLN A 109 -3.86 -16.88 2.72
C GLN A 109 -3.11 -17.16 4.04
N LEU A 110 -3.86 -17.13 5.13
CA LEU A 110 -3.45 -17.62 6.44
C LEU A 110 -4.36 -18.78 6.82
N LEU A 111 -3.77 -19.97 6.97
CA LEU A 111 -4.45 -21.16 7.44
C LEU A 111 -4.17 -21.36 8.94
N GLN A 112 -5.24 -21.47 9.73
CA GLN A 112 -5.17 -21.85 11.13
C GLN A 112 -5.54 -23.32 11.26
N GLY A 113 -4.77 -24.04 12.08
CA GLY A 113 -4.94 -25.47 12.29
C GLY A 113 -6.35 -25.84 12.79
N PRO A 114 -6.79 -27.09 12.56
CA PRO A 114 -8.11 -27.54 12.94
C PRO A 114 -8.25 -27.57 14.46
N VAL A 115 -9.43 -27.19 14.96
CA VAL A 115 -9.81 -27.33 16.37
C VAL A 115 -11.09 -28.12 16.49
N LEU A 116 -11.16 -29.01 17.47
CA LEU A 116 -12.37 -29.76 17.79
C LEU A 116 -13.20 -28.96 18.79
N VAL A 117 -14.43 -28.64 18.42
CA VAL A 117 -15.37 -27.92 19.29
C VAL A 117 -16.44 -28.89 19.77
N VAL A 118 -16.54 -29.06 21.10
CA VAL A 118 -17.51 -29.96 21.74
C VAL A 118 -18.48 -29.16 22.60
N PRO A 119 -19.78 -29.10 22.25
CA PRO A 119 -20.78 -28.45 23.07
C PRO A 119 -21.06 -29.25 24.37
N PHE A 120 -21.20 -28.55 25.49
CA PHE A 120 -21.62 -29.14 26.77
C PHE A 120 -22.62 -28.24 27.50
N VAL A 121 -23.45 -28.83 28.35
CA VAL A 121 -24.47 -28.12 29.13
C VAL A 121 -24.04 -28.10 30.59
N GLU A 122 -23.95 -26.91 31.17
CA GLU A 122 -23.78 -26.71 32.60
C GLU A 122 -25.13 -26.55 33.30
N LYS A 123 -25.27 -27.12 34.49
CA LYS A 123 -26.42 -26.91 35.37
C LYS A 123 -26.01 -26.05 36.55
N HIS A 124 -26.49 -24.82 36.57
CA HIS A 124 -26.32 -23.89 37.68
C HIS A 124 -27.56 -23.90 38.57
N VAL A 125 -27.36 -24.12 39.86
CA VAL A 125 -28.44 -24.11 40.85
C VAL A 125 -28.21 -22.92 41.79
N SER A 126 -29.05 -21.89 41.70
CA SER A 126 -29.06 -20.78 42.64
C SER A 126 -30.22 -20.90 43.62
N LYS A 127 -29.96 -20.58 44.89
CA LYS A 127 -31.00 -20.43 45.91
C LYS A 127 -31.27 -18.94 46.06
N GLU A 128 -32.48 -18.51 45.74
CA GLU A 128 -32.93 -17.13 45.94
C GLU A 128 -33.91 -17.12 47.13
N THR A 129 -33.64 -16.28 48.12
CA THR A 129 -34.57 -16.03 49.23
C THR A 129 -35.57 -14.98 48.78
N ILE A 130 -36.82 -15.39 48.62
CA ILE A 130 -37.92 -14.48 48.29
C ILE A 130 -38.74 -14.27 49.57
N LYS A 131 -38.96 -13.01 49.95
CA LYS A 131 -39.90 -12.68 51.02
C LYS A 131 -41.31 -12.70 50.43
N ASP A 132 -42.17 -13.50 51.04
CA ASP A 132 -43.61 -13.49 50.76
C ASP A 132 -44.24 -12.17 51.27
N ASP A 133 -45.45 -11.82 50.83
CA ASP A 133 -46.16 -10.59 51.25
C ASP A 133 -46.36 -10.51 52.79
N ASN A 134 -46.28 -11.65 53.46
CA ASN A 134 -46.36 -11.78 54.92
C ASN A 134 -44.99 -11.70 55.63
N GLY A 135 -43.90 -11.36 54.92
CA GLY A 135 -42.56 -11.23 55.49
C GLY A 135 -41.84 -12.55 55.80
N VAL A 136 -42.42 -13.69 55.43
CA VAL A 136 -41.81 -15.02 55.60
C VAL A 136 -40.79 -15.28 54.48
N GLU A 137 -39.56 -15.61 54.85
CA GLU A 137 -38.50 -15.97 53.92
C GLU A 137 -38.74 -17.37 53.34
N LYS A 138 -38.97 -17.46 52.03
CA LYS A 138 -39.05 -18.72 51.28
C LYS A 138 -37.82 -18.87 50.40
N ILE A 139 -37.12 -19.99 50.54
CA ILE A 139 -35.99 -20.34 49.66
C ILE A 139 -36.55 -20.95 48.38
N LYS A 140 -36.45 -20.22 47.26
CA LYS A 140 -36.77 -20.73 45.94
C LYS A 140 -35.49 -21.20 45.25
N THR A 141 -35.47 -22.47 44.85
CA THR A 141 -34.35 -23.01 44.08
C THR A 141 -34.60 -22.78 42.59
N LYS A 142 -33.72 -22.05 41.92
CA LYS A 142 -33.75 -21.81 40.48
C LYS A 142 -32.65 -22.63 39.81
N THR A 143 -33.04 -23.47 38.87
CA THR A 143 -32.09 -24.23 38.05
C THR A 143 -32.00 -23.58 36.68
N LYS A 144 -30.79 -23.29 36.22
CA LYS A 144 -30.51 -22.75 34.89
C LYS A 144 -29.57 -23.70 34.15
N TYR A 145 -29.91 -24.00 32.90
CA TYR A 145 -29.05 -24.74 31.99
C TYR A 145 -28.36 -23.77 31.03
N LEU A 146 -27.04 -23.87 30.90
CA LEU A 146 -26.23 -23.03 30.02
C LEU A 146 -25.42 -23.90 29.08
N THR A 147 -25.59 -23.71 27.77
CA THR A 147 -24.74 -24.35 26.77
C THR A 147 -23.43 -23.58 26.64
N LYS A 148 -22.31 -24.29 26.74
CA LYS A 148 -20.95 -23.81 26.52
C LYS A 148 -20.23 -24.69 25.51
N TYR A 149 -19.08 -24.24 25.05
CA TYR A 149 -18.27 -24.95 24.06
C TYR A 149 -16.88 -25.19 24.63
N ALA A 150 -16.44 -26.45 24.59
CA ALA A 150 -15.06 -26.81 24.86
C ALA A 150 -14.28 -26.80 23.55
N ILE A 151 -13.14 -26.10 23.53
CA ILE A 151 -12.24 -26.05 22.39
C ILE A 151 -11.05 -26.95 22.70
N HIS A 152 -10.83 -27.94 21.85
CA HIS A 152 -9.74 -28.90 21.98
C HIS A 152 -8.80 -28.79 20.78
N LEU A 153 -7.53 -28.57 21.05
CA LEU A 153 -6.49 -28.50 20.04
C LEU A 153 -5.96 -29.92 19.75
N PRO A 154 -5.54 -30.19 18.51
CA PRO A 154 -4.89 -31.45 18.18
C PRO A 154 -3.54 -31.54 18.91
N LYS A 155 -3.18 -32.75 19.32
CA LYS A 155 -1.88 -33.05 19.92
C LYS A 155 -0.80 -33.07 18.86
N ASP A 156 -1.05 -33.83 17.81
CA ASP A 156 -0.20 -33.88 16.63
C ASP A 156 -0.98 -33.33 15.45
N LEU A 157 -0.32 -32.50 14.65
CA LEU A 157 -0.88 -31.93 13.43
C LEU A 157 0.18 -32.01 12.33
N SER A 158 -0.08 -32.85 11.33
CA SER A 158 0.67 -32.89 10.08
C SER A 158 -0.10 -32.13 9.01
N ILE A 159 0.60 -31.24 8.32
CA ILE A 159 0.05 -30.47 7.20
C ILE A 159 0.99 -30.69 6.03
N GLU A 160 0.48 -31.32 4.98
CA GLU A 160 1.16 -31.44 3.70
C GLU A 160 0.54 -30.44 2.73
N VAL A 161 1.40 -29.65 2.08
CA VAL A 161 0.99 -28.61 1.15
C VAL A 161 1.69 -28.85 -0.18
N ASN A 162 0.91 -29.06 -1.23
CA ASN A 162 1.42 -29.09 -2.59
C ASN A 162 1.02 -27.78 -3.30
N LEU A 163 2.03 -27.03 -3.78
CA LEU A 163 1.83 -25.74 -4.42
C LEU A 163 2.10 -25.85 -5.92
N ALA A 164 1.07 -25.59 -6.73
CA ALA A 164 1.18 -25.48 -8.16
C ALA A 164 1.13 -24.01 -8.58
N GLU A 165 2.14 -23.57 -9.34
CA GLU A 165 2.18 -22.23 -9.88
C GLU A 165 1.29 -22.08 -11.12
N GLN A 166 0.57 -20.95 -11.21
CA GLN A 166 -0.22 -20.61 -12.37
C GLN A 166 -0.05 -19.14 -12.73
N HIS A 167 0.24 -18.87 -14.00
CA HIS A 167 0.38 -17.50 -14.49
C HIS A 167 -0.97 -16.99 -14.98
N ARG A 168 -1.53 -16.01 -14.28
CA ARG A 168 -2.78 -15.36 -14.65
C ARG A 168 -2.51 -14.04 -15.36
N LYS A 169 -3.27 -13.75 -16.41
CA LYS A 169 -3.10 -12.56 -17.25
C LYS A 169 -4.37 -11.72 -17.22
N ARG A 170 -4.21 -10.42 -17.07
CA ARG A 170 -5.29 -9.44 -17.25
C ARG A 170 -4.75 -8.25 -18.06
N GLY A 171 -5.29 -8.06 -19.26
CA GLY A 171 -4.74 -7.11 -20.22
C GLY A 171 -3.32 -7.47 -20.65
N ILE A 172 -2.38 -6.54 -20.50
CA ILE A 172 -0.93 -6.77 -20.76
C ILE A 172 -0.18 -7.28 -19.52
N TYR A 173 -0.83 -7.29 -18.36
CA TYR A 173 -0.20 -7.62 -17.08
C TYR A 173 -0.34 -9.10 -16.77
N LYS A 174 0.71 -9.67 -16.18
CA LYS A 174 0.77 -11.05 -15.71
C LYS A 174 1.01 -11.05 -14.20
N SER A 175 0.37 -11.96 -13.50
CA SER A 175 0.54 -12.22 -12.07
C SER A 175 0.70 -13.71 -11.85
N LEU A 176 1.54 -14.07 -10.88
CA LEU A 176 1.73 -15.44 -10.44
C LEU A 176 0.74 -15.71 -9.31
N VAL A 177 -0.12 -16.70 -9.50
CA VAL A 177 -0.98 -17.23 -8.44
C VAL A 177 -0.55 -18.65 -8.12
N TYR A 178 -0.91 -19.12 -6.93
CA TYR A 178 -0.61 -20.47 -6.49
C TYR A 178 -1.92 -21.18 -6.19
N GLU A 179 -2.06 -22.37 -6.72
CA GLU A 179 -3.07 -23.33 -6.31
C GLU A 179 -2.44 -24.24 -5.26
N ALA A 180 -3.09 -24.37 -4.11
CA ALA A 180 -2.59 -25.13 -2.98
C ALA A 180 -3.52 -26.31 -2.72
N GLU A 181 -2.97 -27.53 -2.80
CA GLU A 181 -3.63 -28.74 -2.34
C GLU A 181 -3.15 -29.01 -0.91
N LEU A 182 -4.08 -29.05 0.04
CA LEU A 182 -3.82 -29.12 1.47
C LEU A 182 -4.31 -30.45 2.02
N SER A 183 -3.40 -31.27 2.55
CA SER A 183 -3.74 -32.49 3.29
C SER A 183 -3.43 -32.29 4.77
N LEU A 184 -4.47 -32.33 5.61
CA LEU A 184 -4.35 -32.16 7.06
C LEU A 184 -4.65 -33.49 7.76
N ALA A 185 -3.71 -33.95 8.59
CA ALA A 185 -3.90 -35.10 9.47
C ALA A 185 -3.62 -34.67 10.91
N GLY A 186 -4.59 -34.88 11.81
CA GLY A 186 -4.46 -34.49 13.21
C GLY A 186 -4.94 -35.59 14.16
N SER A 187 -4.27 -35.72 15.30
CA SER A 187 -4.67 -36.59 16.41
C SER A 187 -5.21 -35.75 17.57
N PHE A 188 -6.29 -36.21 18.21
CA PHE A 188 -6.84 -35.57 19.41
C PHE A 188 -6.74 -36.55 20.57
N ASP A 189 -6.22 -36.07 21.69
CA ASP A 189 -6.23 -36.84 22.94
C ASP A 189 -7.65 -36.82 23.56
N LYS A 190 -7.83 -37.59 24.64
CA LYS A 190 -9.09 -37.57 25.39
C LYS A 190 -9.30 -36.18 25.98
N LEU A 191 -10.40 -35.53 25.60
CA LEU A 191 -10.80 -34.24 26.16
C LEU A 191 -11.23 -34.41 27.63
N ASP A 192 -10.48 -33.77 28.55
CA ASP A 192 -10.82 -33.73 29.97
C ASP A 192 -11.68 -32.51 30.32
N ILE A 193 -12.98 -32.61 30.02
CA ILE A 193 -13.94 -31.52 30.24
C ILE A 193 -14.12 -31.24 31.74
N HIS A 194 -13.89 -32.23 32.62
CA HIS A 194 -14.05 -32.07 34.06
C HIS A 194 -13.05 -31.07 34.66
N SER A 195 -11.89 -30.88 34.04
CA SER A 195 -10.94 -29.82 34.40
C SER A 195 -11.47 -28.40 34.11
N MET A 196 -12.47 -28.27 33.24
CA MET A 196 -12.98 -26.97 32.76
C MET A 196 -14.17 -26.46 33.58
N SER A 197 -15.00 -27.35 34.14
CA SER A 197 -16.17 -26.97 34.93
C SER A 197 -16.67 -28.12 35.81
N ASP A 198 -16.95 -27.82 37.08
CA ASP A 198 -17.56 -28.79 38.02
C ASP A 198 -19.07 -28.94 37.83
N HIS A 199 -19.70 -28.09 36.99
CA HIS A 199 -21.16 -28.02 36.83
C HIS A 199 -21.67 -28.74 35.58
N ILE A 200 -20.86 -29.63 34.99
CA ILE A 200 -21.22 -30.32 33.75
C ILE A 200 -22.41 -31.25 34.01
N HIS A 201 -23.48 -31.00 33.28
CA HIS A 201 -24.69 -31.82 33.31
C HIS A 201 -24.72 -32.84 32.17
N ARG A 202 -24.31 -32.45 30.97
CA ARG A 202 -24.31 -33.30 29.77
C ARG A 202 -23.29 -32.81 28.76
N ILE A 203 -22.66 -33.75 28.05
CA ILE A 203 -21.76 -33.49 26.93
C ILE A 203 -22.45 -33.99 25.66
N ASP A 204 -22.58 -33.12 24.66
CA ASP A 204 -23.28 -33.40 23.41
C ASP A 204 -22.24 -33.77 22.32
N TRP A 205 -21.66 -34.98 22.42
CA TRP A 205 -20.66 -35.50 21.45
C TRP A 205 -21.22 -35.64 20.04
N ASP A 206 -22.53 -35.88 19.92
CA ASP A 206 -23.28 -35.94 18.67
C ASP A 206 -23.29 -34.60 17.91
N LYS A 207 -22.98 -33.49 18.59
CA LYS A 207 -22.91 -32.14 18.03
C LYS A 207 -21.49 -31.59 17.99
N ALA A 208 -20.47 -32.43 18.16
CA ALA A 208 -19.09 -32.02 18.01
C ALA A 208 -18.77 -31.75 16.53
N TYR A 209 -18.00 -30.71 16.25
CA TYR A 209 -17.57 -30.34 14.91
C TYR A 209 -16.14 -29.82 14.89
N ILE A 210 -15.49 -29.94 13.75
CA ILE A 210 -14.14 -29.42 13.52
C ILE A 210 -14.26 -28.04 12.88
N VAL A 211 -13.46 -27.09 13.36
CA VAL A 211 -13.35 -25.75 12.79
C VAL A 211 -11.94 -25.56 12.27
N LEU A 212 -11.83 -25.05 11.05
CA LEU A 212 -10.58 -24.64 10.41
C LEU A 212 -10.68 -23.15 10.11
N GLY A 213 -9.63 -22.40 10.44
CA GLY A 213 -9.59 -20.97 10.14
C GLY A 213 -8.89 -20.69 8.81
N LEU A 214 -9.52 -19.90 7.95
CA LEU A 214 -8.92 -19.41 6.71
C LEU A 214 -9.14 -17.89 6.61
N SER A 215 -8.14 -17.15 6.15
CA SER A 215 -8.24 -15.68 6.02
C SER A 215 -9.26 -15.22 4.98
N ASP A 216 -9.41 -15.95 3.86
CA ASP A 216 -10.38 -15.61 2.82
C ASP A 216 -10.99 -16.89 2.24
N THR A 217 -12.28 -17.10 2.51
CA THR A 217 -13.01 -18.28 2.06
C THR A 217 -13.26 -18.33 0.55
N ARG A 218 -13.10 -17.20 -0.16
CA ARG A 218 -13.23 -17.16 -1.63
C ARG A 218 -12.12 -17.94 -2.34
N ALA A 219 -11.02 -18.21 -1.65
CA ALA A 219 -9.91 -19.01 -2.16
C ALA A 219 -10.18 -20.52 -2.14
N ILE A 220 -11.30 -20.97 -1.59
CA ILE A 220 -11.66 -22.40 -1.51
C ILE A 220 -12.26 -22.83 -2.84
N ASN A 221 -11.53 -23.68 -3.57
CA ASN A 221 -12.03 -24.29 -4.81
C ASN A 221 -12.85 -25.55 -4.53
N GLU A 222 -12.32 -26.47 -3.73
CA GLU A 222 -12.92 -27.77 -3.42
C GLU A 222 -12.56 -28.18 -2.00
N VAL A 223 -13.45 -28.94 -1.36
CA VAL A 223 -13.24 -29.57 -0.04
C VAL A 223 -13.72 -31.01 -0.16
N SER A 224 -12.83 -31.97 0.13
CA SER A 224 -13.12 -33.42 0.11
C SER A 224 -12.83 -34.06 1.45
#